data_AF-A0A812JU52-F1
#
_entry.id   AF-A0A812JU52-F1
#
_cell.length_a   1.000
_cell.length_b   1.000
_cell.length_c   1.000
_cell.angle_alpha   90.00
_cell.angle_beta   90.00
_cell.angle_gamma   90.00
#
_symmetry.space_group_name_H-M   'P 1'
#
loop_
_entity.id
_entity.type
_entity.pdbx_description
1 polymer ?
#
loop_
_entity_poly.entity_id
_entity_poly.type
_entity_poly.pdbx_seq_one_letter_code
_entity_poly.pdbx_strand_id
1 'polypeptide(L)'
;MPLKKCKRWESEATRRRRAALAKYRQGLNGKWESNAKKAIARKVKQKSLRTGPMLAQCKAVQDAYDAQNLAKAQKLVEALKEANQATLEELVPQLESLKVTGMLLRRTLIPKVLRESASKFPSIKSKVTPIIQRWRAIFVEEKQTLSKDKKEASSRPKISEKHKPQIPDVELVLPEVMRTPPPRLQKPQKKQKRITLFMKKQGEVSV
;
A
#
# COMPACT_ATOMS: atom_id res chain seq x y z
N MET A 1 3.86 53.59 37.58
CA MET A 1 2.69 53.57 36.68
C MET A 1 2.98 52.69 35.46
N PRO A 2 2.37 51.51 35.31
CA PRO A 2 2.60 50.67 34.12
C PRO A 2 1.89 51.28 32.90
N LEU A 3 2.65 51.57 31.85
CA LEU A 3 2.13 52.10 30.59
C LEU A 3 1.17 51.09 29.94
N LYS A 4 -0.08 51.51 29.68
CA LYS A 4 -1.07 50.74 28.90
C LYS A 4 -0.48 50.48 27.51
N LYS A 5 -0.11 49.24 27.23
CA LYS A 5 0.31 48.81 25.88
C LYS A 5 -0.88 48.96 24.93
N CYS A 6 -0.88 49.98 24.07
CA CYS A 6 -1.83 50.08 22.97
C CYS A 6 -1.73 48.82 22.11
N LYS A 7 -2.83 48.06 22.00
CA LYS A 7 -2.91 46.91 21.09
C LYS A 7 -2.64 47.41 19.68
N ARG A 8 -1.49 47.05 19.12
CA ARG A 8 -1.13 47.38 17.73
C ARG A 8 -2.21 46.80 16.82
N TRP A 9 -2.88 47.64 16.04
CA TRP A 9 -3.84 47.17 15.04
C TRP A 9 -3.07 46.44 13.96
N GLU A 10 -3.12 45.11 13.99
CA GLU A 10 -2.49 44.29 12.96
C GLU A 10 -3.41 44.21 11.76
N SER A 11 -2.84 44.38 10.56
CA SER A 11 -3.56 44.16 9.31
C SER A 11 -4.14 42.76 9.24
N GLU A 12 -5.29 42.63 8.59
CA GLU A 12 -5.97 41.34 8.43
C GLU A 12 -5.07 40.30 7.72
N ALA A 13 -4.26 40.73 6.77
CA ALA A 13 -3.27 39.89 6.09
C ALA A 13 -2.27 39.25 7.07
N THR A 14 -1.78 40.03 8.04
CA THR A 14 -0.86 39.54 9.07
C THR A 14 -1.54 38.54 9.99
N ARG A 15 -2.80 38.80 10.36
CA ARG A 15 -3.62 37.89 11.19
C ARG A 15 -3.84 36.55 10.48
N ARG A 16 -4.24 36.58 9.20
CA ARG A 16 -4.41 35.37 8.37
C ARG A 16 -3.11 34.59 8.22
N ARG A 17 -1.99 35.29 8.01
CA ARG A 17 -0.66 34.66 7.90
C ARG A 17 -0.25 33.93 9.19
N ARG A 18 -0.49 34.53 10.36
CA ARG A 18 -0.21 33.87 11.66
C ARG A 18 -1.13 32.68 11.91
N ALA A 19 -2.42 32.80 11.60
CA ALA A 19 -3.37 31.70 11.72
C ALA A 19 -2.97 30.50 10.83
N ALA A 20 -2.56 30.76 9.58
CA ALA A 20 -2.04 29.74 8.68
C ALA A 20 -0.77 29.08 9.26
N LEU A 21 0.21 29.87 9.72
CA LEU A 21 1.43 29.34 10.32
C LEU A 21 1.15 28.51 11.59
N ALA A 22 0.20 28.91 12.41
CA ALA A 22 -0.23 28.14 13.59
C ALA A 22 -0.82 26.78 13.17
N LYS A 23 -1.71 26.75 12.17
CA LYS A 23 -2.25 25.49 11.61
C LYS A 23 -1.16 24.61 11.01
N TYR A 24 -0.22 25.20 10.25
CA TYR A 24 0.94 24.47 9.72
C TYR A 24 1.85 23.90 10.81
N ARG A 25 1.85 24.48 12.02
CA ARG A 25 2.62 24.05 13.20
C ARG A 25 1.85 23.08 14.11
N GLN A 26 0.55 22.93 13.96
CA GLN A 26 -0.24 21.87 14.60
C GLN A 26 -0.19 20.55 13.80
N GLY A 27 -0.24 19.41 14.50
CA GLY A 27 -0.36 18.07 13.94
C GLY A 27 -1.79 17.70 13.57
N LEU A 28 -2.01 16.46 13.12
CA LEU A 28 -3.35 16.00 12.68
C LEU A 28 -4.39 16.06 13.83
N ASN A 29 -3.92 15.93 15.08
CA ASN A 29 -4.74 15.98 16.29
C ASN A 29 -4.87 17.40 16.89
N GLY A 30 -4.47 18.45 16.16
CA GLY A 30 -4.46 19.84 16.65
C GLY A 30 -3.38 20.15 17.70
N LYS A 31 -2.65 19.13 18.19
CA LYS A 31 -1.54 19.27 19.13
C LYS A 31 -0.28 19.75 18.42
N TRP A 32 0.57 20.50 19.13
CA TRP A 32 1.88 20.89 18.62
C TRP A 32 2.78 19.67 18.50
N GLU A 33 3.09 19.26 17.27
CA GLU A 33 4.03 18.17 16.99
C GLU A 33 5.41 18.74 16.70
N SER A 34 6.46 18.01 17.10
CA SER A 34 7.83 18.42 16.79
C SER A 34 8.06 18.46 15.27
N ASN A 35 8.89 19.39 14.81
CA ASN A 35 9.27 19.51 13.39
C ASN A 35 9.84 18.20 12.83
N ALA A 36 10.50 17.39 13.66
CA ALA A 36 11.01 16.07 13.32
C ALA A 36 9.89 15.07 12.99
N LYS A 37 8.84 14.95 13.83
CA LYS A 37 7.68 14.08 13.56
C LYS A 37 6.99 14.48 12.24
N LYS A 38 6.86 15.78 11.98
CA LYS A 38 6.31 16.30 10.72
C LYS A 38 7.16 15.98 9.49
N ALA A 39 8.47 16.10 9.61
CA ALA A 39 9.39 15.74 8.53
C ALA A 39 9.30 14.25 8.19
N ILE A 40 9.20 13.38 9.22
CA ILE A 40 8.98 11.94 9.03
C ILE A 40 7.63 11.69 8.34
N ALA A 41 6.54 12.29 8.82
CA ALA A 41 5.21 12.13 8.21
C ALA A 41 5.18 12.58 6.74
N ARG A 42 5.84 13.70 6.41
CA ARG A 42 5.98 14.16 5.01
C ARG A 42 6.78 13.15 4.16
N LYS A 43 7.88 12.62 4.69
CA LYS A 43 8.67 11.58 4.01
C LYS A 43 7.84 10.31 3.78
N VAL A 44 7.08 9.85 4.77
CA VAL A 44 6.19 8.69 4.64
C VAL A 44 5.13 8.94 3.59
N LYS A 45 4.43 10.10 3.64
CA LYS A 45 3.42 10.47 2.63
C LYS A 45 4.00 10.53 1.22
N GLN A 46 5.18 11.12 1.06
CA GLN A 46 5.83 11.20 -0.25
C GLN A 46 6.20 9.82 -0.79
N LYS A 47 6.71 8.93 0.08
CA LYS A 47 7.03 7.54 -0.29
C LYS A 47 5.76 6.74 -0.61
N SER A 48 4.71 6.86 0.20
CA SER A 48 3.46 6.13 0.01
C SER A 48 2.68 6.58 -1.23
N LEU A 49 2.74 7.87 -1.59
CA LEU A 49 2.17 8.37 -2.85
C LEU A 49 2.82 7.73 -4.08
N ARG A 50 4.13 7.43 -4.01
CA ARG A 50 4.84 6.74 -5.10
C ARG A 50 4.49 5.25 -5.18
N THR A 51 4.37 4.58 -4.03
CA THR A 51 4.08 3.13 -3.99
C THR A 51 2.60 2.79 -4.17
N GLY A 52 1.69 3.73 -3.86
CA GLY A 52 0.25 3.53 -3.94
C GLY A 52 -0.23 3.04 -5.31
N PRO A 53 0.12 3.72 -6.42
CA PRO A 53 -0.26 3.27 -7.76
C PRO A 53 0.27 1.88 -8.11
N MET A 54 1.49 1.53 -7.69
CA MET A 54 2.06 0.19 -7.93
C MET A 54 1.27 -0.89 -7.18
N LEU A 55 0.95 -0.65 -5.90
CA LEU A 55 0.13 -1.58 -5.12
C LEU A 55 -1.28 -1.72 -5.70
N ALA A 56 -1.88 -0.61 -6.17
CA ALA A 56 -3.19 -0.62 -6.81
C ALA A 56 -3.16 -1.43 -8.12
N GLN A 57 -2.12 -1.29 -8.93
CA GLN A 57 -1.93 -2.10 -10.14
C GLN A 57 -1.77 -3.58 -9.82
N CYS A 58 -0.91 -3.95 -8.87
CA CYS A 58 -0.76 -5.34 -8.45
C CYS A 58 -2.08 -5.93 -7.95
N LYS A 59 -2.85 -5.17 -7.16
CA LYS A 59 -4.16 -5.58 -6.69
C LYS A 59 -5.15 -5.77 -7.85
N ALA A 60 -5.20 -4.85 -8.81
CA ALA A 60 -6.07 -4.96 -9.98
C ALA A 60 -5.75 -6.20 -10.82
N VAL A 61 -4.47 -6.54 -10.99
CA VAL A 61 -4.03 -7.76 -11.69
C VAL A 61 -4.49 -9.00 -10.93
N GLN A 62 -4.32 -9.02 -9.60
CA GLN A 62 -4.77 -10.12 -8.75
C GLN A 62 -6.29 -10.29 -8.81
N ASP A 63 -7.05 -9.19 -8.68
CA ASP A 63 -8.51 -9.19 -8.74
C ASP A 63 -9.01 -9.69 -10.10
N ALA A 64 -8.35 -9.30 -11.21
CA ALA A 64 -8.67 -9.78 -12.54
C ALA A 64 -8.38 -11.29 -12.70
N TYR A 65 -7.26 -11.77 -12.16
CA TYR A 65 -6.93 -13.20 -12.16
C TYR A 65 -7.96 -14.02 -11.37
N ASP A 66 -8.35 -13.52 -10.20
CA ASP A 66 -9.35 -14.16 -9.34
C ASP A 66 -10.74 -14.17 -9.99
N ALA A 67 -11.11 -13.10 -10.70
CA ALA A 67 -12.34 -13.05 -11.49
C ALA A 67 -12.36 -14.08 -12.63
N GLN A 68 -11.25 -14.23 -13.35
CA GLN A 68 -11.12 -15.24 -14.41
C GLN A 68 -11.22 -16.66 -13.84
N ASN A 69 -10.56 -16.94 -12.72
CA ASN A 69 -10.64 -18.24 -12.06
C ASN A 69 -12.05 -18.54 -11.57
N LEU A 70 -12.75 -17.53 -11.04
CA LEU A 70 -14.15 -17.67 -10.62
C LEU A 70 -15.04 -18.01 -11.82
N ALA A 71 -14.90 -17.30 -12.94
CA ALA A 71 -15.68 -17.58 -14.14
C ALA A 71 -15.42 -19.00 -14.69
N LYS A 72 -14.16 -19.44 -14.72
CA LYS A 72 -13.80 -20.82 -15.09
C LYS A 72 -14.43 -21.84 -14.14
N ALA A 73 -14.34 -21.59 -12.85
CA ALA A 73 -14.92 -22.44 -11.81
C ALA A 73 -16.44 -22.56 -11.96
N GLN A 74 -17.15 -21.47 -12.24
CA GLN A 74 -18.60 -21.48 -12.48
C GLN A 74 -18.98 -22.32 -13.70
N LYS A 75 -18.27 -22.16 -14.82
CA LYS A 75 -18.48 -22.99 -16.02
C LYS A 75 -18.29 -24.48 -15.73
N LEU A 76 -17.26 -24.82 -14.94
CA LEU A 76 -17.05 -26.21 -14.51
C LEU A 76 -18.16 -26.72 -13.60
N VAL A 77 -18.71 -25.88 -12.72
CA VAL A 77 -19.88 -26.25 -11.89
C VAL A 77 -21.11 -26.53 -12.75
N GLU A 78 -21.37 -25.70 -13.75
CA GLU A 78 -22.47 -25.90 -14.69
C GLU A 78 -22.30 -27.22 -15.45
N ALA A 79 -21.11 -27.44 -16.02
CA ALA A 79 -20.78 -28.70 -16.68
C ALA A 79 -20.92 -29.92 -15.75
N LEU A 80 -20.55 -29.80 -14.47
CA LEU A 80 -20.67 -30.87 -13.48
C LEU A 80 -22.12 -31.23 -13.13
N LYS A 81 -23.06 -30.27 -13.21
CA LYS A 81 -24.48 -30.52 -12.93
C LYS A 81 -25.13 -31.38 -14.01
N GLU A 82 -24.71 -31.18 -15.25
CA GLU A 82 -25.22 -31.86 -16.45
C GLU A 82 -24.34 -33.05 -16.86
N ALA A 83 -23.28 -33.35 -16.11
CA ALA A 83 -22.30 -34.36 -16.48
C ALA A 83 -22.85 -35.79 -16.44
N ASN A 84 -22.55 -36.53 -17.50
CA ASN A 84 -22.64 -37.99 -17.57
C ASN A 84 -21.30 -38.61 -17.12
N GLN A 85 -21.22 -39.94 -17.03
CA GLN A 85 -20.01 -40.61 -16.55
C GLN A 85 -18.76 -40.25 -17.38
N ALA A 86 -18.84 -40.30 -18.71
CA ALA A 86 -17.72 -39.99 -19.59
C ALA A 86 -17.27 -38.52 -19.46
N THR A 87 -18.22 -37.58 -19.45
CA THR A 87 -17.88 -36.15 -19.31
C THR A 87 -17.32 -35.84 -17.93
N LEU A 88 -17.77 -36.55 -16.88
CA LEU A 88 -17.21 -36.41 -15.55
C LEU A 88 -15.73 -36.85 -15.51
N GLU A 89 -15.35 -37.91 -16.23
CA GLU A 89 -13.94 -38.36 -16.32
C GLU A 89 -13.05 -37.33 -17.02
N GLU A 90 -13.57 -36.63 -18.04
CA GLU A 90 -12.87 -35.54 -18.72
C GLU A 90 -12.75 -34.26 -17.87
N LEU A 91 -13.76 -33.98 -17.03
CA LEU A 91 -13.78 -32.79 -16.16
C LEU A 91 -12.85 -32.92 -14.94
N VAL A 92 -12.62 -34.14 -14.44
CA VAL A 92 -11.75 -34.40 -13.28
C VAL A 92 -10.35 -33.79 -13.41
N PRO A 93 -9.57 -34.00 -14.49
CA PRO A 93 -8.25 -33.38 -14.63
C PRO A 93 -8.33 -31.85 -14.75
N GLN A 94 -9.38 -31.31 -15.36
CA GLN A 94 -9.58 -29.86 -15.43
C GLN A 94 -9.81 -29.26 -14.04
N LEU A 95 -10.59 -29.94 -13.20
CA LEU A 95 -10.83 -29.55 -11.81
C LEU A 95 -9.55 -29.63 -10.97
N GLU A 96 -8.69 -30.61 -11.21
CA GLU A 96 -7.41 -30.72 -10.52
C GLU A 96 -6.43 -29.60 -10.90
N SER A 97 -6.43 -29.18 -12.17
CA SER A 97 -5.59 -28.08 -12.66
C SER A 97 -6.04 -26.69 -12.16
N LEU A 98 -7.28 -26.58 -11.67
CA LEU A 98 -7.84 -25.31 -11.23
C LEU A 98 -7.12 -24.82 -9.97
N LYS A 99 -6.62 -23.58 -9.99
CA LYS A 99 -6.08 -22.94 -8.79
C LYS A 99 -7.22 -22.59 -7.84
N VAL A 100 -7.37 -23.42 -6.80
CA VAL A 100 -8.45 -23.29 -5.82
C VAL A 100 -7.98 -22.46 -4.62
N THR A 101 -8.72 -21.38 -4.35
CA THR A 101 -8.64 -20.61 -3.10
C THR A 101 -9.87 -20.88 -2.25
N GLY A 102 -9.78 -20.72 -0.92
CA GLY A 102 -10.91 -20.94 -0.04
C GLY A 102 -12.02 -19.90 -0.20
N MET A 103 -11.74 -18.72 -0.78
CA MET A 103 -12.78 -17.82 -1.28
C MET A 103 -13.54 -18.39 -2.47
N LEU A 104 -12.83 -18.97 -3.45
CA LEU A 104 -13.44 -19.59 -4.62
C LEU A 104 -14.32 -20.78 -4.22
N LEU A 105 -13.85 -21.62 -3.28
CA LEU A 105 -14.63 -22.75 -2.75
C LEU A 105 -15.93 -22.31 -2.06
N ARG A 106 -15.89 -21.21 -1.29
CA ARG A 106 -17.09 -20.66 -0.63
C ARG A 106 -18.13 -20.15 -1.60
N ARG A 107 -17.69 -19.51 -2.70
CA ARG A 107 -18.59 -18.92 -3.70
C ARG A 107 -19.23 -19.96 -4.62
N THR A 108 -18.44 -20.94 -5.05
CA THR A 108 -18.84 -21.87 -6.12
C THR A 108 -19.41 -23.18 -5.61
N LEU A 109 -19.09 -23.56 -4.37
CA LEU A 109 -19.51 -24.84 -3.77
C LEU A 109 -19.19 -26.07 -4.64
N ILE A 110 -18.15 -26.00 -5.49
CA ILE A 110 -17.70 -27.12 -6.35
C ILE A 110 -17.59 -28.44 -5.58
N PRO A 111 -17.00 -28.52 -4.36
CA PRO A 111 -16.85 -29.79 -3.66
C PRO A 111 -18.18 -30.48 -3.35
N LYS A 112 -19.27 -29.72 -3.17
CA LYS A 112 -20.61 -30.25 -2.92
C LYS A 112 -21.19 -30.83 -4.20
N VAL A 113 -21.20 -30.05 -5.28
CA VAL A 113 -21.71 -30.46 -6.59
C VAL A 113 -20.92 -31.68 -7.11
N LEU A 114 -19.60 -31.64 -7.01
CA LEU A 114 -18.74 -32.74 -7.44
C LEU A 114 -19.01 -34.04 -6.66
N ARG A 115 -19.33 -33.94 -5.36
CA ARG A 115 -19.73 -35.11 -4.56
C ARG A 115 -21.08 -35.67 -4.99
N GLU A 116 -22.05 -34.79 -5.23
CA GLU A 116 -23.38 -35.19 -5.69
C GLU A 116 -23.28 -35.89 -7.05
N SER A 117 -22.54 -35.33 -8.01
CA SER A 117 -22.30 -35.96 -9.31
C SER A 117 -21.52 -37.29 -9.18
N ALA A 118 -20.47 -37.34 -8.34
CA ALA A 118 -19.70 -38.57 -8.13
C ALA A 118 -20.48 -39.67 -7.40
N SER A 119 -21.50 -39.32 -6.61
CA SER A 119 -22.36 -40.32 -5.94
C SER A 119 -23.20 -41.13 -6.92
N LYS A 120 -23.51 -40.56 -8.09
CA LYS A 120 -24.21 -41.23 -9.19
C LYS A 120 -23.33 -42.26 -9.91
N PHE A 121 -22.00 -42.11 -9.86
CA PHE A 121 -21.04 -42.92 -10.61
C PHE A 121 -19.93 -43.46 -9.70
N PRO A 122 -20.11 -44.64 -9.06
CA PRO A 122 -19.18 -45.19 -8.08
C PRO A 122 -17.74 -45.36 -8.60
N SER A 123 -17.58 -45.68 -9.89
CA SER A 123 -16.28 -45.90 -10.54
C SER A 123 -15.36 -44.68 -10.49
N ILE A 124 -15.92 -43.47 -10.47
CA ILE A 124 -15.16 -42.21 -10.50
C ILE A 124 -14.86 -41.68 -9.08
N LYS A 125 -15.57 -42.19 -8.08
CA LYS A 125 -15.48 -41.73 -6.69
C LYS A 125 -14.04 -41.81 -6.14
N SER A 126 -13.27 -42.82 -6.54
CA SER A 126 -11.86 -42.99 -6.15
C SER A 126 -10.97 -41.84 -6.64
N LYS A 127 -11.21 -41.32 -7.85
CA LYS A 127 -10.47 -40.18 -8.43
C LYS A 127 -10.89 -38.84 -7.84
N VAL A 128 -12.18 -38.68 -7.52
CA VAL A 128 -12.75 -37.42 -7.00
C VAL A 128 -12.44 -37.19 -5.52
N THR A 129 -12.41 -38.26 -4.72
CA THR A 129 -12.18 -38.16 -3.27
C THR A 129 -10.88 -37.43 -2.89
N PRO A 130 -9.70 -37.73 -3.47
CA PRO A 130 -8.45 -37.02 -3.13
C PRO A 130 -8.51 -35.53 -3.50
N ILE A 131 -9.17 -35.17 -4.60
CA ILE A 131 -9.36 -33.76 -5.00
C ILE A 131 -10.16 -33.02 -3.92
N ILE A 132 -11.27 -33.60 -3.48
CA ILE A 132 -12.10 -33.01 -2.41
C ILE A 132 -11.32 -32.90 -1.10
N GLN A 133 -10.50 -33.89 -0.75
CA GLN A 133 -9.66 -33.85 0.45
C GLN A 133 -8.62 -32.73 0.38
N ARG A 134 -7.94 -32.58 -0.76
CA ARG A 134 -6.97 -31.50 -1.00
C ARG A 134 -7.63 -30.13 -0.83
N TRP A 135 -8.80 -29.91 -1.42
CA TRP A 135 -9.53 -28.66 -1.28
C TRP A 135 -10.00 -28.38 0.14
N ARG A 136 -10.38 -29.43 0.90
CA ARG A 136 -10.70 -29.30 2.32
C ARG A 136 -9.48 -28.87 3.14
N ALA A 137 -8.31 -29.43 2.86
CA ALA A 137 -7.07 -29.05 3.53
C ALA A 137 -6.78 -27.56 3.30
N ILE A 138 -6.82 -27.10 2.05
CA ILE A 138 -6.63 -25.68 1.68
C ILE A 138 -7.64 -24.79 2.43
N PHE A 139 -8.91 -25.19 2.47
CA PHE A 139 -9.95 -24.41 3.13
C PHE A 139 -9.74 -24.32 4.66
N VAL A 140 -9.32 -25.41 5.30
CA VAL A 140 -9.04 -25.44 6.74
C VAL A 140 -7.80 -24.60 7.05
N GLU A 141 -6.75 -24.71 6.24
CA GLU A 141 -5.52 -23.94 6.38
C GLU A 141 -5.80 -22.43 6.29
N GLU A 142 -6.53 -21.97 5.26
CA GLU A 142 -6.92 -20.56 5.14
C GLU A 142 -7.77 -20.07 6.33
N LYS A 143 -8.65 -20.91 6.86
CA LYS A 143 -9.46 -20.54 8.04
C LYS A 143 -8.60 -20.38 9.28
N GLN A 144 -7.57 -21.21 9.44
CA GLN A 144 -6.64 -21.13 10.57
C GLN A 144 -5.75 -19.89 10.47
N THR A 145 -5.21 -19.57 9.29
CA THR A 145 -4.37 -18.37 9.10
C THR A 145 -5.15 -17.10 9.38
N LEU A 146 -6.36 -16.96 8.82
CA LEU A 146 -7.23 -15.80 9.07
C LEU A 146 -7.61 -15.64 10.55
N SER A 147 -7.65 -16.73 11.31
CA SER A 147 -7.95 -16.69 12.74
C SER A 147 -6.73 -16.27 13.57
N LYS A 148 -5.52 -16.67 13.16
CA LYS A 148 -4.26 -16.23 13.77
C LYS A 148 -4.02 -14.75 13.53
N ASP A 149 -4.21 -14.28 12.30
CA ASP A 149 -4.03 -12.86 11.94
C ASP A 149 -4.97 -11.94 12.73
N LYS A 150 -6.21 -12.37 12.99
CA LYS A 150 -7.15 -11.62 13.83
C LYS A 150 -6.72 -11.56 15.29
N LYS A 151 -6.14 -12.64 15.83
CA LYS A 151 -5.60 -12.66 17.19
C LYS A 151 -4.37 -11.77 17.30
N GLU A 152 -3.47 -11.82 16.33
CA GLU A 152 -2.26 -10.99 16.31
C GLU A 152 -2.54 -9.51 16.06
N ALA A 153 -3.54 -9.19 15.23
CA ALA A 153 -4.00 -7.81 15.05
C ALA A 153 -4.63 -7.24 16.34
N SER A 154 -5.30 -8.09 17.13
CA SER A 154 -5.88 -7.71 18.42
C SER A 154 -4.83 -7.62 19.55
N SER A 155 -3.79 -8.45 19.51
CA SER A 155 -2.71 -8.46 20.49
C SER A 155 -1.56 -7.50 20.18
N ARG A 156 -1.63 -6.72 19.10
CA ARG A 156 -0.58 -5.75 18.76
C ARG A 156 -0.49 -4.71 19.88
N PRO A 157 0.58 -4.69 20.68
CA PRO A 157 0.68 -3.78 21.80
C PRO A 157 0.63 -2.35 21.27
N LYS A 158 -0.23 -1.50 21.86
CA LYS A 158 -0.15 -0.05 21.70
C LYS A 158 1.26 0.35 22.13
N ILE A 159 2.13 0.63 21.16
CA ILE A 159 3.48 1.12 21.40
C ILE A 159 3.33 2.44 22.15
N SER A 160 3.41 2.38 23.48
CA SER A 160 3.58 3.54 24.32
C SER A 160 4.97 4.08 24.02
N GLU A 161 5.01 5.30 23.48
CA GLU A 161 6.22 6.03 23.09
C GLU A 161 7.14 6.26 24.30
N LYS A 162 7.97 5.28 24.69
CA LYS A 162 9.09 5.48 25.65
C LYS A 162 10.33 4.62 25.40
N HIS A 163 10.54 4.07 24.19
CA HIS A 163 11.83 3.49 23.84
C HIS A 163 12.61 4.40 22.90
N LYS A 164 13.65 5.03 23.43
CA LYS A 164 14.73 5.63 22.65
C LYS A 164 15.47 4.45 22.01
N PRO A 165 15.54 4.31 20.67
CA PRO A 165 16.38 3.29 20.08
C PRO A 165 17.84 3.69 20.32
N GLN A 166 18.54 2.97 21.20
CA GLN A 166 20.00 2.90 21.12
C GLN A 166 20.29 2.11 19.86
N ILE A 167 20.86 2.78 18.87
CA ILE A 167 21.44 2.15 17.69
C ILE A 167 22.72 1.48 18.21
N PRO A 168 22.84 0.14 18.23
CA PRO A 168 24.15 -0.46 18.38
C PRO A 168 24.96 -0.07 17.13
N ASP A 169 26.15 0.49 17.33
CA ASP A 169 27.15 0.67 16.28
C ASP A 169 27.52 -0.72 15.75
N VAL A 170 26.78 -1.18 14.76
CA VAL A 170 27.17 -2.30 13.92
C VAL A 170 28.09 -1.72 12.86
N GLU A 171 29.38 -1.93 13.06
CA GLU A 171 30.43 -1.66 12.09
C GLU A 171 30.15 -2.48 10.83
N LEU A 172 29.51 -1.82 9.86
CA LEU A 172 29.23 -2.35 8.54
C LEU A 172 30.55 -2.41 7.76
N VAL A 173 31.24 -3.54 7.86
CA VAL A 173 32.27 -3.95 6.91
C VAL A 173 31.57 -4.18 5.56
N LEU A 174 31.55 -3.15 4.72
CA LEU A 174 31.09 -3.23 3.35
C LEU A 174 32.15 -3.95 2.50
N PRO A 175 31.81 -5.00 1.74
CA PRO A 175 32.70 -5.53 0.72
C PRO A 175 32.95 -4.45 -0.33
N GLU A 176 34.23 -4.26 -0.65
CA GLU A 176 34.76 -3.27 -1.57
C GLU A 176 34.37 -3.61 -3.02
N VAL A 177 33.13 -3.28 -3.38
CA VAL A 177 32.68 -3.34 -4.78
C VAL A 177 33.20 -2.10 -5.50
N MET A 178 34.21 -2.33 -6.35
CA MET A 178 34.76 -1.46 -7.38
C MET A 178 33.76 -0.41 -7.87
N ARG A 179 33.88 0.82 -7.35
CA ARG A 179 33.13 1.99 -7.80
C ARG A 179 33.83 2.61 -9.00
N THR A 180 33.33 2.35 -10.20
CA THR A 180 33.60 3.21 -11.34
C THR A 180 33.05 4.62 -11.05
N PRO A 181 33.85 5.69 -11.19
CA PRO A 181 33.39 7.04 -10.89
C PRO A 181 32.34 7.49 -11.92
N PRO A 182 31.17 8.01 -11.47
CA PRO A 182 30.18 8.55 -12.39
C PRO A 182 30.67 9.86 -13.03
N PRO A 183 30.25 10.16 -14.28
CA PRO A 183 30.66 11.36 -14.99
C PRO A 183 30.21 12.63 -14.26
N ARG A 184 31.17 13.53 -14.07
CA ARG A 184 31.06 14.79 -13.33
C ARG A 184 30.16 15.77 -14.09
N LEU A 185 28.88 15.83 -13.74
CA LEU A 185 27.95 16.86 -14.22
C LEU A 185 28.46 18.25 -13.83
N GLN A 186 28.83 19.04 -14.84
CA GLN A 186 29.28 20.43 -14.69
C GLN A 186 28.11 21.29 -14.18
N LYS A 187 28.36 22.05 -13.12
CA LYS A 187 27.37 22.98 -12.54
C LYS A 187 27.16 24.15 -13.51
N PRO A 188 25.91 24.59 -13.77
CA PRO A 188 25.65 25.80 -14.55
C PRO A 188 26.20 27.02 -13.79
N GLN A 189 27.04 27.82 -14.47
CA GLN A 189 27.60 29.04 -13.93
C GLN A 189 26.50 30.08 -13.69
N LYS A 190 26.45 30.64 -12.48
CA LYS A 190 25.59 31.77 -12.11
C LYS A 190 26.00 33.00 -12.91
N LYS A 191 25.21 33.40 -13.91
CA LYS A 191 25.28 34.74 -14.52
C LYS A 191 25.02 35.80 -13.44
N GLN A 192 26.06 36.52 -13.06
CA GLN A 192 25.97 37.72 -12.24
C GLN A 192 25.25 38.81 -13.03
N LYS A 193 24.01 39.12 -12.66
CA LYS A 193 23.33 40.31 -13.18
C LYS A 193 23.90 41.52 -12.45
N ARG A 194 24.81 42.22 -13.13
CA ARG A 194 25.35 43.53 -12.72
C ARG A 194 24.22 44.54 -12.88
N ILE A 195 23.54 44.89 -11.80
CA ILE A 195 22.60 46.01 -11.78
C ILE A 195 23.46 47.28 -11.76
N THR A 196 23.61 47.91 -12.91
CA THR A 196 24.18 49.25 -13.04
C THR A 196 23.21 50.25 -12.44
N LEU A 197 23.57 50.76 -11.26
CA LEU A 197 22.97 51.89 -10.58
C LEU A 197 23.25 53.15 -11.41
N PHE A 198 22.29 53.59 -12.22
CA PHE A 198 22.41 54.85 -12.96
C PHE A 198 22.04 55.99 -12.01
N MET A 199 23.06 56.60 -11.40
CA MET A 199 22.94 57.91 -10.77
C MET A 199 22.83 58.94 -11.88
N LYS A 200 21.68 59.63 -12.01
CA LYS A 200 21.64 60.93 -12.68
C LYS A 200 21.26 61.99 -11.64
N LYS A 201 22.32 62.58 -11.09
CA LYS A 201 22.33 63.71 -10.19
C LYS A 201 22.19 64.98 -11.05
N GLN A 202 21.20 65.79 -10.68
CA GLN A 202 21.08 67.25 -10.70
C GLN A 202 21.81 68.10 -11.76
N GLY A 203 21.09 69.14 -12.20
CA GLY A 203 21.67 70.47 -12.31
C GLY A 203 21.10 71.33 -13.44
N GLU A 204 20.75 72.57 -13.08
CA GLU A 204 20.75 73.78 -13.91
C GLU A 204 19.49 74.07 -14.76
N VAL A 205 18.97 75.30 -14.87
CA VAL A 205 19.28 76.63 -14.29
C VAL A 205 18.04 77.51 -14.57
N SER A 206 17.79 78.47 -13.70
CA SER A 206 16.82 79.57 -13.84
C SER A 206 16.97 80.38 -15.13
N VAL A 207 15.85 80.79 -15.75
CA VAL A 207 15.42 82.19 -15.96
C VAL A 207 13.90 82.19 -16.04
#